data_AF-A0A1A8KM67-F1
#
_entry.id   AF-A0A1A8KM67-F1
#
_cell.length_a   1.000
_cell.length_b   1.000
_cell.length_c   1.000
_cell.angle_alpha   90.00
_cell.angle_beta   90.00
_cell.angle_gamma   90.00
#
_symmetry.space_group_name_H-M   'P 1'
#
loop_
_entity.id
_entity.type
_entity.pdbx_description
1 polymer ?
#
loop_
_entity_poly.entity_id
_entity_poly.type
_entity_poly.pdbx_seq_one_letter_code
_entity_poly.pdbx_strand_id
1 'polypeptide(L)'
;MSAMENMTEKLESFGALKLDAPPNSLQHSTHPLFNFRSPPPSLSDAILRKGKERYACRYCGKIFPRSANLTRHLRTHTGEQPYRCKYCDRSFSISSNLQRHVRNIHNKEKPFKCHLCNRCFGQQTNLDRHLKKHEHENIP
;
A
#
# COMPACT_ATOMS: atom_id res chain seq x y z
N MET A 1 -50.24 49.55 -16.80
CA MET A 1 -50.06 49.60 -15.33
C MET A 1 -48.61 50.00 -15.09
N SER A 2 -48.30 51.29 -14.98
CA SER A 2 -48.05 52.02 -13.70
C SER A 2 -47.36 51.18 -12.64
N ALA A 3 -46.42 51.64 -11.83
CA ALA A 3 -45.57 52.82 -11.71
C ALA A 3 -44.67 52.47 -10.51
N MET A 4 -43.51 53.09 -10.38
CA MET A 4 -42.65 52.92 -9.21
C MET A 4 -43.23 53.62 -7.97
N GLU A 5 -43.21 52.95 -6.82
CA GLU A 5 -43.19 53.53 -5.46
C GLU A 5 -42.28 52.58 -4.65
N ASN A 6 -41.04 52.89 -4.26
CA ASN A 6 -40.44 53.97 -3.48
C ASN A 6 -40.58 53.77 -1.96
N MET A 7 -39.45 54.01 -1.27
CA MET A 7 -39.32 54.38 0.16
C MET A 7 -39.62 53.30 1.23
N THR A 8 -38.97 53.20 2.38
CA THR A 8 -37.69 53.61 3.00
C THR A 8 -37.81 53.17 4.46
N GLU A 9 -36.70 52.80 5.11
CA GLU A 9 -36.48 52.85 6.58
C GLU A 9 -37.33 51.90 7.46
N LYS A 10 -36.91 51.39 8.62
CA LYS A 10 -35.67 51.36 9.43
C LYS A 10 -35.98 50.40 10.61
N LEU A 11 -34.93 50.12 11.40
CA LEU A 11 -34.94 49.58 12.77
C LEU A 11 -35.05 48.06 12.87
N GLU A 12 -34.30 47.36 13.72
CA GLU A 12 -33.02 47.54 14.39
C GLU A 12 -32.79 46.18 15.10
N SER A 13 -31.53 45.77 15.25
CA SER A 13 -31.03 44.91 16.33
C SER A 13 -31.80 43.63 16.68
N PHE A 14 -31.25 42.46 16.36
CA PHE A 14 -31.09 41.38 17.35
C PHE A 14 -30.00 40.38 16.91
N GLY A 15 -28.96 40.25 17.74
CA GLY A 15 -28.29 38.97 17.97
C GLY A 15 -27.24 38.53 16.96
N ALA A 16 -25.99 38.97 17.16
CA ALA A 16 -24.83 38.25 16.68
C ALA A 16 -24.70 36.89 17.40
N LEU A 17 -24.81 35.78 16.66
CA LEU A 17 -24.27 34.49 17.08
C LEU A 17 -23.63 33.79 15.87
N LYS A 18 -22.44 33.25 16.14
CA LYS A 18 -21.36 32.88 15.21
C LYS A 18 -21.73 31.77 14.23
N LEU A 19 -21.29 31.96 12.98
CA LEU A 19 -21.01 30.89 12.02
C LEU A 19 -19.76 30.14 12.49
N ASP A 20 -19.93 29.06 13.26
CA ASP A 20 -18.83 28.13 13.49
C ASP A 20 -18.75 27.17 12.30
N ALA A 21 -17.81 27.48 11.40
CA ALA A 21 -17.33 26.55 10.38
C ALA A 21 -16.83 25.26 11.04
N PRO A 22 -17.10 24.07 10.47
CA PRO A 22 -16.52 22.84 10.99
C PRO A 22 -15.00 22.89 10.82
N PRO A 23 -14.21 22.75 11.90
CA PRO A 23 -12.76 22.81 11.79
C PRO A 23 -12.26 21.54 11.09
N ASN A 24 -11.62 21.78 9.94
CA ASN A 24 -10.64 20.90 9.33
C ASN A 24 -9.62 20.49 10.41
N SER A 25 -9.84 19.34 11.05
CA SER A 25 -9.00 18.85 12.15
C SER A 25 -7.99 17.89 11.57
N LEU A 26 -6.86 18.47 11.12
CA LEU A 26 -5.57 17.80 11.08
C LEU A 26 -5.31 17.16 12.47
N GLN A 27 -5.60 15.88 12.61
CA GLN A 27 -5.01 15.11 13.70
C GLN A 27 -3.57 14.75 13.28
N HIS A 28 -2.67 15.71 13.50
CA HIS A 28 -1.27 15.41 13.72
C HIS A 28 -1.17 14.60 15.01
N SER A 29 -1.16 13.27 14.88
CA SER A 29 -0.80 12.38 15.98
C SER A 29 0.69 12.59 16.29
N THR A 30 0.96 13.33 17.36
CA THR A 30 2.24 13.42 18.04
C THR A 30 2.59 12.06 18.65
N HIS A 31 3.25 11.20 17.87
CA HIS A 31 3.95 10.06 18.45
C HIS A 31 5.36 10.49 18.88
N PRO A 32 5.79 10.14 20.11
CA PRO A 32 7.08 10.53 20.67
C PRO A 32 8.23 9.97 19.84
N LEU A 33 9.31 10.73 19.77
CA LEU A 33 10.57 10.45 19.08
C LEU A 33 11.04 9.00 19.28
N PHE A 34 10.74 8.13 18.32
CA PHE A 34 11.37 6.81 18.24
C PHE A 34 12.72 6.94 17.55
N ASN A 35 13.71 7.23 18.39
CA ASN A 35 15.06 6.68 18.42
C ASN A 35 15.72 6.37 17.07
N PHE A 36 16.81 7.10 16.80
CA PHE A 36 17.83 6.76 15.80
C PHE A 36 18.35 5.33 16.04
N ARG A 37 17.69 4.33 15.46
CA ARG A 37 18.33 3.05 15.19
C ARG A 37 19.31 3.35 14.06
N SER A 38 20.57 2.98 14.27
CA SER A 38 21.65 3.07 13.29
C SER A 38 21.13 2.85 11.87
N PRO A 39 21.60 3.61 10.86
CA PRO A 39 21.15 3.42 9.49
C PRO A 39 21.26 1.92 9.16
N PRO A 40 20.15 1.26 8.74
CA PRO A 40 20.20 -0.15 8.39
C PRO A 40 21.33 -0.35 7.36
N PRO A 41 22.07 -1.47 7.41
CA PRO A 41 23.19 -1.70 6.50
C PRO A 41 22.72 -1.43 5.08
N SER A 42 23.29 -0.39 4.48
CA SER A 42 22.92 0.04 3.15
C SER A 42 23.06 -1.14 2.20
N LEU A 43 22.00 -1.49 1.47
CA LEU A 43 22.00 -2.61 0.53
C LEU A 43 23.14 -2.49 -0.50
N SER A 44 23.73 -1.29 -0.67
CA SER A 44 24.94 -1.03 -1.45
C SER A 44 26.09 -1.97 -1.10
N ASP A 45 26.26 -2.28 0.17
CA ASP A 45 27.43 -3.02 0.63
C ASP A 45 27.26 -4.51 0.35
N ALA A 46 26.03 -4.98 0.14
CA ALA A 46 25.73 -6.39 0.03
C ALA A 46 25.81 -7.00 -1.38
N ILE A 47 26.23 -6.20 -2.35
CA ILE A 47 26.24 -6.55 -3.76
C ILE A 47 27.66 -6.83 -4.25
N LEU A 48 27.89 -8.06 -4.74
CA LEU A 48 29.12 -8.43 -5.47
C LEU A 48 28.81 -8.51 -6.98
N ARG A 49 29.58 -7.83 -7.83
CA ARG A 49 29.44 -7.94 -9.30
C ARG A 49 30.37 -9.03 -9.84
N LYS A 50 29.84 -10.11 -10.42
CA LYS A 50 30.61 -11.20 -11.06
C LYS A 50 30.39 -11.17 -12.57
N GLY A 51 31.39 -10.70 -13.32
CA GLY A 51 31.25 -10.43 -14.75
C GLY A 51 30.31 -9.23 -15.01
N LYS A 52 30.40 -8.60 -16.18
CA LYS A 52 29.67 -7.36 -16.49
C LYS A 52 28.13 -7.49 -16.46
N GLU A 53 27.59 -8.69 -16.26
CA GLU A 53 26.15 -8.98 -16.42
C GLU A 53 25.49 -9.76 -15.26
N ARG A 54 26.18 -10.03 -14.14
CA ARG A 54 25.58 -10.76 -13.01
C ARG A 54 25.97 -10.21 -11.64
N TYR A 55 25.06 -10.38 -10.68
CA TYR A 55 25.17 -9.85 -9.32
C TYR A 55 25.02 -10.98 -8.30
N ALA A 56 26.02 -11.20 -7.47
CA ALA A 56 26.03 -12.22 -6.42
C ALA A 56 25.75 -11.61 -5.04
N CYS A 57 24.97 -12.35 -4.23
CA CYS A 57 24.74 -12.04 -2.83
C CYS A 57 25.98 -12.36 -2.01
N ARG A 58 26.52 -11.38 -1.26
CA ARG A 58 27.68 -11.62 -0.39
C ARG A 58 27.38 -12.55 0.79
N TYR A 59 26.11 -12.67 1.20
CA TYR A 59 25.73 -13.47 2.37
C TYR A 59 25.51 -14.95 2.05
N CYS A 60 25.03 -15.29 0.85
CA CYS A 60 24.69 -16.66 0.49
C CYS A 60 25.17 -17.10 -0.89
N GLY A 61 25.92 -16.26 -1.61
CA GLY A 61 26.48 -16.59 -2.92
C GLY A 61 25.48 -16.66 -4.09
N LYS A 62 24.17 -16.53 -3.83
CA LYS A 62 23.13 -16.58 -4.88
C LYS A 62 23.36 -15.52 -5.95
N ILE A 63 23.22 -15.92 -7.21
CA ILE A 63 23.47 -15.07 -8.38
C ILE A 63 22.15 -14.60 -8.97
N PHE A 64 22.08 -13.31 -9.28
CA PHE A 64 20.93 -12.64 -9.88
C PHE A 64 21.34 -11.97 -11.19
N PRO A 65 20.46 -11.99 -12.20
CA PRO A 65 20.74 -11.37 -13.50
C PRO A 65 20.66 -9.83 -13.47
N ARG A 66 20.09 -9.25 -12.41
CA ARG A 66 19.91 -7.79 -12.29
C ARG A 66 20.22 -7.35 -10.87
N SER A 67 20.83 -6.18 -10.71
CA SER A 67 21.15 -5.57 -9.42
C SER A 67 19.89 -5.43 -8.56
N ALA A 68 18.79 -4.91 -9.13
CA ALA A 68 17.53 -4.73 -8.42
C ALA A 68 16.95 -6.03 -7.83
N ASN A 69 17.13 -7.16 -8.52
CA ASN A 69 16.70 -8.47 -8.01
C ASN A 69 17.56 -8.89 -6.81
N LEU A 70 18.86 -8.64 -6.87
CA LEU A 70 19.76 -8.87 -5.75
C LEU A 70 19.44 -7.93 -4.59
N THR A 71 19.30 -6.62 -4.81
CA THR A 71 18.90 -5.63 -3.79
C THR A 71 17.64 -6.07 -3.05
N ARG A 72 16.62 -6.54 -3.78
CA ARG A 72 15.41 -7.08 -3.19
C ARG A 72 15.65 -8.36 -2.39
N HIS A 73 16.50 -9.25 -2.89
CA HIS A 73 16.89 -10.46 -2.17
C HIS A 73 17.65 -10.13 -0.88
N LEU A 74 18.52 -9.13 -0.88
CA LEU A 74 19.30 -8.74 0.30
C LEU A 74 18.41 -8.33 1.49
N ARG A 75 17.21 -7.82 1.23
CA ARG A 75 16.20 -7.57 2.26
C ARG A 75 15.78 -8.83 3.03
N THR A 76 15.97 -10.03 2.48
CA THR A 76 15.73 -11.30 3.21
C THR A 76 16.81 -11.60 4.23
N HIS A 77 18.00 -11.01 4.09
CA HIS A 77 19.08 -11.12 5.07
C HIS A 77 18.99 -10.00 6.12
N THR A 78 18.69 -8.77 5.70
CA THR A 78 18.65 -7.61 6.60
C THR A 78 17.31 -7.44 7.33
N GLY A 79 16.24 -8.06 6.83
CA GLY A 79 14.89 -7.87 7.34
C GLY A 79 14.27 -6.51 6.98
N GLU A 80 14.90 -5.73 6.10
CA GLU A 80 14.40 -4.42 5.70
C GLU A 80 13.04 -4.51 4.99
N GLN A 81 12.06 -3.75 5.50
CA GLN A 81 10.70 -3.70 4.98
C GLN A 81 10.28 -2.24 4.74
N PRO A 82 10.77 -1.60 3.67
CA PRO A 82 10.57 -0.17 3.46
C PRO A 82 9.14 0.20 3.06
N TYR A 83 8.30 -0.77 2.69
CA TYR A 83 6.93 -0.51 2.23
C TYR A 83 5.93 -0.78 3.36
N ARG A 84 5.57 0.26 4.10
CA ARG A 84 4.58 0.20 5.19
C ARG A 84 3.14 0.31 4.64
N CYS A 85 2.22 -0.48 5.20
CA CYS A 85 0.80 -0.33 4.92
C CYS A 85 0.24 0.93 5.62
N LYS A 86 -0.58 1.70 4.92
CA LYS A 86 -1.21 2.90 5.49
C LYS A 86 -2.44 2.60 6.36
N TYR A 87 -2.93 1.35 6.33
CA TYR A 87 -4.16 0.93 7.01
C TYR A 87 -3.89 0.00 8.21
N CYS A 88 -2.66 -0.50 8.36
CA CYS A 88 -2.25 -1.34 9.50
C CYS A 88 -0.72 -1.33 9.66
N ASP A 89 -0.22 -1.90 10.75
CA ASP A 89 1.23 -1.87 11.07
C ASP A 89 2.10 -2.83 10.25
N ARG A 90 1.53 -3.53 9.26
CA ARG A 90 2.30 -4.45 8.43
C ARG A 90 3.21 -3.69 7.47
N SER A 91 4.45 -4.17 7.36
CA SER A 91 5.46 -3.68 6.42
C SER A 91 5.94 -4.82 5.50
N PHE A 92 6.39 -4.45 4.31
CA PHE A 92 6.77 -5.39 3.27
C PHE A 92 8.13 -5.01 2.68
N SER A 93 8.90 -6.02 2.25
CA SER A 93 10.18 -5.84 1.57
C SER A 93 10.04 -5.50 0.08
N ILE A 94 8.83 -5.63 -0.48
CA ILE A 94 8.53 -5.43 -1.92
C ILE A 94 7.21 -4.65 -2.06
N SER A 95 7.19 -3.63 -2.92
CA SER A 95 6.01 -2.78 -3.16
C SER A 95 4.81 -3.55 -3.70
N SER A 96 5.02 -4.50 -4.61
CA SER A 96 3.95 -5.35 -5.16
C SER A 96 3.31 -6.24 -4.08
N ASN A 97 4.06 -6.65 -3.07
CA ASN A 97 3.51 -7.39 -1.92
C ASN A 97 2.59 -6.50 -1.07
N LEU A 98 2.99 -5.24 -0.83
CA LEU A 98 2.16 -4.27 -0.15
C LEU A 98 0.86 -4.00 -0.93
N GLN A 99 0.95 -3.74 -2.24
CA GLN A 99 -0.24 -3.50 -3.05
C GLN A 99 -1.21 -4.68 -3.05
N ARG A 100 -0.68 -5.90 -3.18
CA ARG A 100 -1.48 -7.13 -3.07
C ARG A 100 -2.11 -7.28 -1.69
N HIS A 101 -1.37 -6.95 -0.63
CA HIS A 101 -1.91 -6.96 0.73
C HIS A 101 -3.07 -5.98 0.89
N VAL A 102 -2.90 -4.74 0.44
CA VAL A 102 -3.96 -3.72 0.49
C VAL A 102 -5.19 -4.18 -0.27
N ARG A 103 -5.01 -4.63 -1.51
CA ARG A 103 -6.08 -5.16 -2.35
C ARG A 103 -6.87 -6.28 -1.66
N ASN A 104 -6.16 -7.27 -1.14
CA ASN A 104 -6.81 -8.49 -0.66
C ASN A 104 -7.39 -8.36 0.75
N ILE A 105 -6.77 -7.56 1.62
CA ILE A 105 -7.11 -7.48 3.05
C ILE A 105 -7.97 -6.26 3.35
N HIS A 106 -7.62 -5.09 2.82
CA HIS A 106 -8.33 -3.85 3.10
C HIS A 106 -9.48 -3.62 2.12
N ASN A 107 -9.26 -3.82 0.81
CA ASN A 107 -10.31 -3.67 -0.20
C ASN A 107 -11.15 -4.94 -0.39
N LYS A 108 -10.68 -6.09 0.13
CA LYS A 108 -11.31 -7.42 -0.02
C LYS A 108 -11.53 -7.82 -1.49
N GLU A 109 -10.75 -7.25 -2.41
CA GLU A 109 -10.84 -7.54 -3.84
C GLU A 109 -10.26 -8.93 -4.14
N LYS A 110 -10.98 -9.70 -4.96
CA LYS A 110 -10.58 -11.04 -5.43
C LYS A 110 -10.78 -11.16 -6.93
N PRO A 111 -9.87 -10.60 -7.75
CA PRO A 111 -10.09 -10.44 -9.19
C PRO A 111 -9.99 -11.78 -9.95
N PHE A 112 -9.43 -12.82 -9.36
CA PHE A 112 -9.18 -14.09 -10.05
C PHE A 112 -10.31 -15.07 -9.78
N LYS A 113 -11.16 -15.31 -10.78
CA LYS A 113 -12.33 -16.19 -10.67
C LYS A 113 -12.06 -17.53 -11.33
N CYS A 114 -12.39 -18.63 -10.64
CA CYS A 114 -12.41 -19.96 -11.23
C CYS A 114 -13.58 -20.09 -12.20
N HIS A 115 -13.32 -20.51 -13.44
CA HIS A 115 -14.38 -20.67 -14.44
C HIS A 115 -15.21 -21.96 -14.24
N LEU A 116 -14.69 -22.96 -13.51
CA LEU A 116 -15.40 -24.21 -13.25
C LEU A 116 -16.39 -24.08 -12.10
N CYS A 117 -15.96 -23.54 -10.95
CA CYS A 117 -16.79 -23.48 -9.74
C CYS A 117 -17.10 -22.05 -9.25
N ASN A 118 -16.79 -21.03 -10.04
CA ASN A 118 -17.04 -19.61 -9.74
C ASN A 118 -16.36 -19.04 -8.48
N ARG A 119 -15.49 -19.80 -7.81
CA ARG A 119 -14.77 -19.34 -6.62
C ARG A 119 -13.75 -18.25 -6.96
N CYS A 120 -13.73 -17.16 -6.17
CA CYS A 120 -12.81 -16.04 -6.34
C CYS A 120 -11.59 -16.10 -5.42
N PHE A 121 -10.44 -15.67 -5.93
CA PHE A 121 -9.14 -15.66 -5.27
C PHE A 121 -8.49 -14.28 -5.36
N GLY A 122 -7.76 -13.89 -4.32
CA GLY A 122 -6.98 -12.65 -4.31
C GLY A 122 -5.63 -12.75 -5.04
N GLN A 123 -5.26 -13.95 -5.52
CA GLN A 123 -3.98 -14.19 -6.22
C GLN A 123 -4.14 -15.25 -7.30
N GLN A 124 -3.50 -15.03 -8.46
CA GLN A 124 -3.48 -15.98 -9.56
C GLN A 124 -2.89 -17.34 -9.15
N THR A 125 -1.78 -17.35 -8.41
CA THR A 125 -1.15 -18.60 -7.95
C THR A 125 -2.07 -19.48 -7.08
N ASN A 126 -2.99 -18.86 -6.35
CA ASN A 126 -4.00 -19.60 -5.58
C ASN A 126 -5.09 -20.18 -6.48
N LEU A 127 -5.48 -19.46 -7.54
CA LEU A 127 -6.38 -19.96 -8.57
C LEU A 127 -5.72 -21.11 -9.33
N ASP A 128 -4.47 -20.97 -9.78
CA ASP A 128 -3.74 -22.02 -10.52
C ASP A 128 -3.67 -23.32 -9.70
N ARG A 129 -3.30 -23.22 -8.42
CA ARG A 129 -3.27 -24.37 -7.51
C ARG A 129 -4.67 -24.96 -7.27
N HIS A 130 -5.70 -24.13 -7.29
CA HIS A 130 -7.08 -24.59 -7.18
C HIS A 130 -7.53 -25.31 -8.46
N LEU A 131 -7.19 -24.80 -9.64
CA LEU A 131 -7.52 -25.42 -10.93
C LEU A 131 -6.91 -26.81 -11.08
N LYS A 132 -5.68 -27.01 -10.60
CA LYS A 132 -5.06 -28.35 -10.54
C LYS A 132 -5.88 -29.37 -9.74
N LYS A 133 -6.72 -28.95 -8.80
CA LYS A 133 -7.60 -29.89 -8.08
C LYS A 133 -8.76 -30.36 -8.94
N HIS A 134 -9.30 -29.50 -9.79
CA HIS A 134 -10.36 -29.89 -10.74
C HIS A 134 -9.87 -30.91 -11.77
N GLU A 135 -8.61 -30.82 -12.18
CA GLU A 135 -7.97 -31.81 -13.07
C GLU A 135 -7.89 -33.21 -12.44
N HIS A 136 -7.72 -33.29 -11.11
CA HIS A 136 -7.69 -34.56 -10.37
C HIS A 136 -9.07 -35.04 -9.94
N GLU A 137 -10.07 -34.15 -9.88
CA GLU A 137 -11.43 -34.45 -9.45
C GLU A 137 -12.38 -34.76 -10.62
N ASN A 138 -11.96 -34.66 -11.89
CA ASN A 138 -12.80 -34.96 -13.07
C ASN A 138 -14.20 -34.34 -12.95
N ILE A 139 -14.27 -33.06 -12.58
CA ILE A 139 -15.53 -32.34 -12.51
C ILE A 139 -15.74 -31.64 -13.87
N PRO A 140 -16.64 -32.15 -14.74
CA PRO A 140 -17.04 -31.43 -15.96
C PRO A 140 -17.75 -30.11 -15.65
#